data_AF-A0A2W6Q4X8-F1
#
_entry.id   AF-A0A2W6Q4X8-F1
#
_cell.length_a   1.000
_cell.length_b   1.000
_cell.length_c   1.000
_cell.angle_alpha   90.00
_cell.angle_beta   90.00
_cell.angle_gamma   90.00
#
_symmetry.space_group_name_H-M   'P 1'
#
loop_
_entity.id
_entity.type
_entity.pdbx_description
1 polymer ?
#
loop_
_entity_poly.entity_id
_entity_poly.type
_entity_poly.pdbx_seq_one_letter_code
_entity_poly.pdbx_strand_id
1 'polypeptide(L)' 'MRYPVDVYTGKIQAYPEGKPSAIAKIQVDGELMLTELGLEGDEQAEKKVHGGPDTALCH' A
#
# COMPACT_ATOMS: atom_id res chain seq x y z
N MET A 1 19.00 -7.99 14.88
CA MET A 1 19.33 -7.69 13.47
C MET A 1 18.60 -6.41 13.08
N ARG A 2 19.15 -5.61 12.15
CA ARG A 2 18.52 -4.39 11.66
C ARG A 2 18.46 -4.49 10.13
N TYR A 3 17.28 -4.29 9.56
CA TYR A 3 17.05 -4.35 8.14
C TYR A 3 16.57 -2.98 7.68
N PRO A 4 17.37 -2.26 6.88
CA PRO A 4 16.87 -1.08 6.17
C PRO A 4 15.71 -1.49 5.26
N VAL A 5 14.72 -0.61 5.12
CA VAL A 5 13.55 -0.82 4.26
C VAL A 5 13.21 0.48 3.55
N ASP A 6 12.85 0.38 2.28
CA ASP A 6 12.23 1.46 1.54
C ASP A 6 10.71 1.33 1.67
N VAL A 7 10.01 2.43 1.90
CA VAL A 7 8.55 2.44 2.08
C VAL A 7 7.90 3.02 0.83
N TYR A 8 6.83 2.37 0.39
CA TYR A 8 6.08 2.78 -0.79
C TYR A 8 4.59 2.86 -0.47
N THR A 9 3.91 3.89 -0.96
CA THR A 9 2.46 4.02 -0.90
C THR A 9 1.89 4.38 -2.27
N GLY A 10 0.60 4.15 -2.50
CA GLY A 10 -0.03 4.50 -3.77
C GLY A 10 -1.55 4.45 -3.72
N LYS A 11 -2.16 5.22 -4.63
CA LYS A 11 -3.61 5.31 -4.78
C LYS A 11 -4.13 4.42 -5.90
N ILE A 12 -5.39 4.04 -5.81
CA ILE A 12 -6.08 3.34 -6.89
C ILE A 12 -6.16 4.27 -8.10
N GLN A 13 -5.68 3.78 -9.24
CA GLN A 13 -5.79 4.47 -10.52
C GLN A 13 -6.27 3.52 -11.61
N ALA A 14 -6.86 4.09 -12.66
CA ALA A 14 -7.25 3.34 -13.86
C ALA A 14 -6.01 3.02 -14.71
N TYR A 15 -6.03 1.84 -15.33
CA TYR A 15 -5.03 1.43 -16.32
C TYR A 15 -5.71 1.20 -17.66
N PRO A 16 -5.07 1.50 -18.80
CA PRO A 16 -5.67 1.37 -20.13
C PRO A 16 -6.25 -0.03 -20.40
N GLU A 17 -5.58 -1.06 -19.88
CA GLU A 17 -6.00 -2.45 -19.96
C GLU A 17 -6.00 -3.07 -18.56
N GLY A 18 -7.15 -3.03 -17.88
CA GLY A 18 -7.29 -3.72 -16.59
C GLY A 18 -8.30 -3.09 -15.64
N LYS A 19 -8.42 -3.73 -14.48
CA LYS A 19 -9.19 -3.17 -13.37
C LYS A 19 -8.40 -2.05 -12.70
N PRO A 20 -9.05 -1.01 -12.18
CA PRO A 20 -8.39 -0.02 -11.35
C PRO A 20 -7.62 -0.70 -10.21
N SER A 21 -6.39 -0.27 -9.99
CA SER A 21 -5.54 -0.85 -8.94
C SER A 21 -4.63 0.20 -8.34
N ALA A 22 -4.14 -0.06 -7.12
CA ALA A 22 -3.11 0.75 -6.47
C ALA A 22 -1.70 0.16 -6.64
N ILE A 23 -1.47 -0.66 -7.68
CA ILE A 23 -0.22 -1.42 -7.83
C ILE A 23 1.01 -0.53 -8.08
N ALA A 24 0.81 0.63 -8.72
CA ALA A 24 1.86 1.63 -8.90
C ALA A 24 2.05 2.40 -7.58
N LYS A 25 2.92 1.87 -6.72
CA LYS A 25 3.37 2.54 -5.50
C LYS A 25 4.55 3.46 -5.78
N ILE A 26 4.65 4.54 -5.02
CA ILE A 26 5.71 5.55 -5.11
C ILE A 26 6.43 5.56 -3.76
N GLN A 27 7.76 5.72 -3.81
CA GLN A 27 8.56 5.78 -2.60
C GLN A 27 8.16 7.00 -1.76
N VAL A 28 8.12 6.81 -0.45
CA VAL A 28 7.84 7.86 0.52
C VAL A 28 9.07 8.05 1.40
N ASP A 29 9.53 9.30 1.49
CA ASP A 29 10.53 9.72 2.45
C ASP A 29 9.86 10.32 3.69
N GLY A 30 10.51 10.14 4.85
CA GLY A 30 10.04 10.67 6.13
C GLY A 30 9.10 9.72 6.89
N GLU A 31 8.45 10.27 7.91
CA GLU A 31 7.58 9.51 8.80
C GLU A 31 6.14 9.46 8.26
N LEU A 32 5.46 8.34 8.52
CA LEU A 32 4.07 8.13 8.17
C LEU A 32 3.39 7.27 9.24
N MET A 33 2.07 7.41 9.35
CA MET A 33 1.28 6.65 10.31
C MET A 33 0.98 5.24 9.80
N LEU A 34 1.30 4.22 10.59
CA LEU A 34 0.80 2.86 10.40
C LEU A 34 -0.47 2.67 11.22
N THR A 35 -1.55 2.30 10.55
CA THR A 35 -2.85 1.98 11.17
C THR A 35 -3.10 0.47 11.19
N GLU A 36 -4.20 0.04 11.80
CA GLU A 36 -4.62 -1.36 11.76
C GLU A 36 -4.87 -1.89 10.33
N LEU A 37 -5.15 -1.01 9.36
CA LEU A 37 -5.49 -1.41 7.99
C LEU A 37 -4.40 -1.10 6.96
N GLY A 38 -3.26 -0.54 7.40
CA GLY A 38 -2.14 -0.20 6.52
C GLY A 38 -1.59 1.20 6.77
N LEU A 39 -0.68 1.61 5.89
CA LEU A 39 -0.02 2.91 5.93
C LEU A 39 -0.99 4.02 5.50
N GLU A 40 -0.96 5.14 6.20
CA GLU A 40 -1.74 6.31 5.81
C GLU A 40 -1.37 6.77 4.39
N GLY A 41 -2.40 6.96 3.56
CA GLY A 41 -2.24 7.32 2.15
C GLY A 41 -1.99 6.13 1.21
N ASP A 42 -1.79 4.92 1.73
CA ASP A 42 -1.73 3.71 0.90
C ASP A 42 -3.11 3.10 0.71
N GLU A 43 -3.49 2.87 -0.55
CA GLU A 43 -4.78 2.29 -0.89
C GLU A 43 -4.65 0.85 -1.37
N GLN A 44 -5.70 0.07 -1.14
CA GLN A 44 -5.85 -1.30 -1.61
C GLN A 44 -7.17 -1.46 -2.38
N ALA A 45 -7.08 -2.00 -3.59
CA ALA A 45 -8.22 -2.07 -4.51
C ALA A 45 -9.17 -3.25 -4.23
N GLU A 46 -8.66 -4.43 -3.86
CA GLU A 46 -9.46 -5.61 -3.54
C GLU A 46 -9.57 -5.82 -2.04
N LYS A 47 -10.61 -5.24 -1.44
CA LYS A 47 -10.79 -5.20 0.02
C LYS A 47 -11.28 -6.52 0.63
N LYS A 48 -11.67 -7.51 -0.18
CA LYS A 48 -12.10 -8.82 0.35
C LYS A 48 -10.91 -9.71 0.72
N VAL A 49 -9.79 -9.56 0.03
CA VAL A 49 -8.60 -10.39 0.23
C VAL A 49 -7.39 -9.61 0.70
N HIS A 50 -7.40 -8.27 0.57
CA HIS A 50 -6.31 -7.41 0.98
C HIS A 50 -6.84 -6.21 1.80
N GLY A 51 -5.95 -5.53 2.52
CA GLY A 51 -6.26 -4.31 3.27
C GLY A 51 -6.98 -4.54 4.59
N GLY A 52 -7.10 -5.81 5.02
CA GLY A 52 -7.50 -6.15 6.39
C GLY A 52 -6.29 -6.19 7.33
N PRO A 53 -6.48 -6.35 8.65
CA PRO A 53 -5.38 -6.34 9.62
C PRO A 53 -4.26 -7.35 9.32
N ASP A 54 -4.62 -8.54 8.83
CA ASP A 54 -3.65 -9.58 8.46
C ASP A 54 -2.93 -9.31 7.13
N THR A 55 -3.40 -8.33 6.35
CA THR A 55 -2.90 -7.97 5.01
C THR A 55 -2.66 -6.46 4.87
N ALA A 56 -2.37 -5.81 6.00
CA ALA A 56 -2.14 -4.37 6.09
C ALA A 56 -0.84 -3.92 5.41
N LEU A 57 0.17 -4.80 5.38
CA LEU A 57 1.49 -4.57 4.76
C LEU A 57 1.88 -5.74 3.85
N CYS A 58 2.59 -5.42 2.77
CA CYS A 58 3.24 -6.39 1.89
C CYS A 58 4.75 -6.16 1.91
N HIS A 59 5.53 -7.24 1.89
CA HIS A 59 6.99 -7.25 1.73
C HIS A 59 7.40 -7.40 0.27
#